data_AF-A0A7K4CDV7-F1
#
_entry.id   AF-A0A7K4CDV7-F1
#
_cell.length_a   1.000
_cell.length_b   1.000
_cell.length_c   1.000
_cell.angle_alpha   90.00
_cell.angle_beta   90.00
_cell.angle_gamma   90.00
#
_symmetry.space_group_name_H-M   'P 1'
#
loop_
_entity.id
_entity.type
_entity.pdbx_description
1 polymer ?
#
loop_
_entity_poly.entity_id
_entity_poly.type
_entity_poly.pdbx_seq_one_letter_code
_entity_poly.pdbx_strand_id
1 'polypeptide(L)'
;MTPPVRIAQLSCGPDYSGVQNEINTAAKEVNGEIFFPDIALKDIRRDFDAFGLDVKSPDLKLAIARAKALVDGRVDADAVFIATCFRCAEAAIVRNELRRYIHENSKLPVVSYSFTERTTAGTLLTRMEALTTIARRRALLAREEQQGITLGVDSGSSTTKAVVMKDNQIIGTGWTPTTEVMKSAHDVIDNALKEAGITMKEVEAIGTTGYGRFLIGKELNANLIQEELTVNSKGAVYLADRQHGPATVIDIGGMDNKAIAVMDGIPGTFTMGGICAGASGRFLEMTSKRLGVDITELGPLAMKGMGGRV
;
A
#
# COMPACT_ATOMS: atom_id res chain seq x y z
N MET A 1 5.93 1.79 25.76
CA MET A 1 5.62 1.08 24.49
C MET A 1 4.42 1.76 23.86
N THR A 2 4.47 2.03 22.55
CA THR A 2 3.34 2.62 21.82
C THR A 2 2.16 1.65 21.84
N PRO A 3 0.92 2.11 22.14
CA PRO A 3 -0.25 1.23 22.16
C PRO A 3 -0.46 0.54 20.80
N PRO A 4 -1.03 -0.67 20.80
CA PRO A 4 -1.33 -1.37 19.56
C PRO A 4 -2.41 -0.62 18.77
N VAL A 5 -2.36 -0.70 17.45
CA VAL A 5 -3.44 -0.19 16.57
C VAL A 5 -4.61 -1.16 16.68
N ARG A 6 -5.79 -0.69 17.10
CA ARG A 6 -7.00 -1.51 17.18
C ARG A 6 -7.61 -1.67 15.79
N ILE A 7 -7.45 -2.85 15.21
CA ILE A 7 -7.89 -3.19 13.85
C ILE A 7 -9.21 -3.98 13.94
N ALA A 8 -10.29 -3.35 13.50
CA ALA A 8 -11.59 -4.02 13.40
C ALA A 8 -11.60 -4.98 12.21
N GLN A 9 -11.81 -6.27 12.47
CA GLN A 9 -11.92 -7.28 11.42
C GLN A 9 -13.37 -7.48 10.97
N LEU A 10 -13.60 -7.28 9.67
CA LEU A 10 -14.86 -7.55 8.99
C LEU A 10 -14.63 -8.69 8.01
N SER A 11 -15.13 -9.89 8.32
CA SER A 11 -14.74 -11.06 7.55
C SER A 11 -15.80 -12.16 7.48
N CYS A 12 -15.65 -13.03 6.49
CA CYS A 12 -16.42 -14.27 6.34
C CYS A 12 -15.47 -15.41 5.99
N GLY A 13 -15.49 -16.49 6.79
CA GLY A 13 -14.72 -17.71 6.54
C GLY A 13 -13.22 -17.80 6.91
N PRO A 14 -12.53 -16.81 7.52
CA PRO A 14 -11.09 -16.94 7.78
C PRO A 14 -10.76 -18.04 8.78
N ASP A 15 -11.61 -18.29 9.79
CA ASP A 15 -11.44 -19.39 10.75
C ASP A 15 -11.53 -20.75 10.06
N TYR A 16 -12.60 -20.97 9.29
CA TYR A 16 -12.84 -22.22 8.56
C TYR A 16 -11.78 -22.50 7.49
N SER A 17 -11.13 -21.46 6.97
CA SER A 17 -10.09 -21.59 5.94
C SER A 17 -8.69 -21.71 6.53
N GLY A 18 -8.54 -21.69 7.87
CA GLY A 18 -7.24 -21.73 8.55
C GLY A 18 -6.40 -20.45 8.41
N VAL A 19 -7.00 -19.35 7.93
CA VAL A 19 -6.29 -18.10 7.62
C VAL A 19 -6.27 -17.14 8.81
N GLN A 20 -7.15 -17.31 9.80
CA GLN A 20 -7.24 -16.37 10.93
C GLN A 20 -5.92 -16.22 11.71
N ASN A 21 -5.18 -17.33 11.89
CA ASN A 21 -3.88 -17.30 12.56
C ASN A 21 -2.85 -16.47 11.80
N GLU A 22 -2.87 -16.54 10.47
CA GLU A 22 -1.98 -15.76 9.59
C GLU A 22 -2.31 -14.26 9.66
N ILE A 23 -3.60 -13.90 9.72
CA ILE A 23 -4.07 -12.52 9.93
C ILE A 23 -3.58 -11.99 11.28
N ASN A 24 -3.79 -12.75 12.35
CA ASN A 24 -3.38 -12.37 13.70
C ASN A 24 -1.85 -12.22 13.82
N THR A 25 -1.10 -13.11 13.18
CA THR A 25 0.37 -13.08 13.16
C THR A 25 0.88 -11.84 12.44
N ALA A 26 0.37 -11.56 11.24
CA ALA A 26 0.75 -10.36 10.47
C ALA A 26 0.39 -9.07 11.22
N ALA A 27 -0.77 -8.99 11.87
CA ALA A 27 -1.15 -7.83 12.67
C ALA A 27 -0.22 -7.63 13.87
N LYS A 28 0.11 -8.72 14.58
CA LYS A 28 1.00 -8.66 15.75
C LYS A 28 2.41 -8.18 15.39
N GLU A 29 2.95 -8.61 14.25
CA GLU A 29 4.27 -8.18 13.77
C GLU A 29 4.38 -6.67 13.56
N VAL A 30 3.28 -5.99 13.23
CA VAL A 30 3.22 -4.52 13.04
C VAL A 30 2.68 -3.78 14.27
N ASN A 31 2.63 -4.46 15.43
CA ASN A 31 2.02 -3.95 16.67
C ASN A 31 0.56 -3.50 16.46
N GLY A 32 -0.21 -4.29 15.70
CA GLY A 32 -1.66 -4.18 15.57
C GLY A 32 -2.37 -5.28 16.36
N GLU A 33 -3.59 -4.98 16.81
CA GLU A 33 -4.45 -5.90 17.54
C GLU A 33 -5.77 -6.07 16.77
N ILE A 34 -6.02 -7.30 16.33
CA ILE A 34 -7.26 -7.67 15.66
C ILE A 34 -8.35 -7.83 16.72
N PHE A 35 -9.50 -7.19 16.49
CA PHE A 35 -10.70 -7.45 17.26
C PHE A 35 -11.93 -7.51 16.37
N PHE A 36 -12.99 -8.14 16.87
CA PHE A 36 -14.28 -8.22 16.19
C PHE A 36 -15.24 -7.24 16.86
N PRO A 37 -15.77 -6.23 16.13
CA PRO A 37 -16.75 -5.30 16.70
C PRO A 37 -17.96 -6.05 17.30
N ASP A 38 -18.24 -5.80 18.57
CA ASP A 38 -19.38 -6.39 19.26
C ASP A 38 -20.64 -5.56 18.99
N ILE A 39 -21.73 -6.23 18.59
CA ILE A 39 -22.99 -5.59 18.20
C ILE A 39 -24.18 -6.42 18.66
N ALA A 40 -25.25 -5.74 19.11
CA ALA A 40 -26.45 -6.43 19.55
C ALA A 40 -27.21 -7.05 18.36
N LEU A 41 -27.83 -8.21 18.60
CA LEU A 41 -28.54 -8.95 17.55
C LEU A 41 -29.68 -8.16 16.87
N LYS A 42 -30.32 -7.25 17.61
CA LYS A 42 -31.35 -6.34 17.08
C LYS A 42 -30.80 -5.36 16.05
N ASP A 43 -29.55 -4.93 16.20
CA ASP A 43 -28.90 -3.98 15.29
C ASP A 43 -28.48 -4.68 14.00
N ILE A 44 -28.15 -5.98 14.05
CA ILE A 44 -27.77 -6.74 12.85
C ILE A 44 -28.86 -6.70 11.78
N ARG A 45 -30.12 -7.00 12.14
CA ARG A 45 -31.23 -7.02 11.17
C ARG A 45 -31.49 -5.63 10.60
N ARG A 46 -31.62 -4.63 11.46
CA ARG A 46 -31.86 -3.24 11.07
C ARG A 46 -30.78 -2.73 10.13
N ASP A 47 -29.52 -2.93 10.49
CA ASP A 47 -28.38 -2.36 9.79
C ASP A 47 -28.15 -3.07 8.44
N PHE A 48 -28.37 -4.39 8.39
CA PHE A 48 -28.35 -5.17 7.16
C PHE A 48 -29.43 -4.72 6.17
N ASP A 49 -30.68 -4.64 6.62
CA ASP A 49 -31.82 -4.25 5.77
C ASP A 49 -31.61 -2.84 5.19
N ALA A 50 -31.00 -1.93 5.97
CA ALA A 50 -30.71 -0.57 5.54
C ALA A 50 -29.50 -0.43 4.60
N PHE A 51 -28.63 -1.44 4.48
CA PHE A 51 -27.45 -1.38 3.60
C PHE A 51 -27.82 -1.64 2.12
N GLY A 52 -28.95 -2.31 1.86
CA GLY A 52 -29.46 -2.52 0.51
C GLY A 52 -28.76 -3.61 -0.31
N LEU A 53 -27.96 -4.47 0.34
CA LEU A 53 -27.30 -5.62 -0.30
C LEU A 53 -27.77 -6.92 0.35
N ASP A 54 -28.58 -7.71 -0.36
CA ASP A 54 -29.05 -9.00 0.15
C ASP A 54 -28.01 -10.11 -0.08
N VAL A 55 -27.66 -10.84 0.98
CA VAL A 55 -26.69 -11.94 0.95
C VAL A 55 -27.16 -13.10 1.82
N LYS A 56 -26.80 -14.33 1.47
CA LYS A 56 -27.24 -15.50 2.24
C LYS A 56 -26.39 -15.76 3.48
N SER A 57 -25.09 -15.50 3.42
CA SER A 57 -24.15 -15.82 4.50
C SER A 57 -24.40 -14.97 5.77
N PRO A 58 -24.62 -15.60 6.94
CA PRO A 58 -24.73 -14.89 8.22
C PRO A 58 -23.50 -14.05 8.56
N ASP A 59 -22.30 -14.55 8.27
CA ASP A 59 -21.03 -13.83 8.51
C ASP A 59 -20.95 -12.54 7.68
N LEU A 60 -21.46 -12.57 6.44
CA LEU A 60 -21.50 -11.38 5.58
C LEU A 60 -22.52 -10.37 6.09
N LYS A 61 -23.69 -10.81 6.57
CA LYS A 61 -24.66 -9.92 7.24
C LYS A 61 -24.05 -9.27 8.48
N LEU A 62 -23.33 -10.05 9.27
CA LEU A 62 -22.63 -9.57 10.46
C LEU A 62 -21.54 -8.55 10.09
N ALA A 63 -20.75 -8.81 9.05
CA ALA A 63 -19.75 -7.88 8.55
C ALA A 63 -20.36 -6.53 8.10
N ILE A 64 -21.53 -6.57 7.43
CA ILE A 64 -22.29 -5.37 7.04
C ILE A 64 -22.71 -4.56 8.27
N ALA A 65 -23.33 -5.21 9.25
CA ALA A 65 -23.80 -4.54 10.46
C ALA A 65 -22.63 -3.93 11.27
N ARG A 66 -21.51 -4.65 11.38
CA ARG A 66 -20.29 -4.15 12.03
C ARG A 66 -19.69 -2.95 11.30
N ALA A 67 -19.66 -2.94 9.97
CA ALA A 67 -19.21 -1.78 9.20
C ALA A 67 -20.06 -0.54 9.49
N LYS A 68 -21.39 -0.69 9.55
CA LYS A 68 -22.30 0.41 9.92
C LYS A 68 -22.03 0.89 11.34
N ALA A 69 -21.85 -0.02 12.30
CA ALA A 69 -21.51 0.36 13.68
C ALA A 69 -20.20 1.15 13.80
N LEU A 70 -19.18 0.81 13.01
CA LEU A 70 -17.92 1.56 12.95
C LEU A 70 -18.11 2.96 12.35
N VAL A 71 -18.83 3.07 11.23
CA VAL A 71 -19.10 4.35 10.56
C VAL A 71 -19.98 5.27 11.40
N ASP A 72 -20.98 4.71 12.09
CA ASP A 72 -21.88 5.46 12.97
C ASP A 72 -21.21 5.88 14.31
N GLY A 73 -19.95 5.49 14.55
CA GLY A 73 -19.23 5.77 15.79
C GLY A 73 -19.75 5.01 17.01
N ARG A 74 -20.48 3.90 16.80
CA ARG A 74 -20.95 3.02 17.89
C ARG A 74 -19.84 2.13 18.45
N VAL A 75 -18.81 1.88 17.64
CA VAL A 75 -17.62 1.11 18.02
C VAL A 75 -16.37 1.86 17.55
N ASP A 76 -15.44 2.10 18.46
CA ASP A 76 -14.18 2.75 18.15
C ASP A 76 -13.15 1.75 17.61
N ALA A 77 -12.51 2.11 16.49
CA ALA A 77 -11.38 1.41 15.88
C ALA A 77 -10.39 2.43 15.31
N ASP A 78 -9.11 2.04 15.22
CA ASP A 78 -8.09 2.85 14.56
C ASP A 78 -8.00 2.54 13.05
N ALA A 79 -8.43 1.34 12.66
CA ALA A 79 -8.31 0.81 11.32
C ALA A 79 -9.32 -0.33 11.07
N VAL A 80 -9.60 -0.62 9.80
CA VAL A 80 -10.49 -1.73 9.39
C VAL A 80 -9.77 -2.68 8.45
N PHE A 81 -9.86 -3.98 8.73
CA PHE A 81 -9.40 -5.04 7.86
C PHE A 81 -10.58 -5.89 7.38
N ILE A 82 -10.85 -5.86 6.08
CA ILE A 82 -11.93 -6.60 5.45
C ILE A 82 -11.35 -7.84 4.77
N ALA A 83 -11.78 -9.04 5.15
CA ALA A 83 -11.22 -10.29 4.64
C ALA A 83 -12.30 -11.29 4.26
N THR A 84 -12.34 -11.71 3.00
CA THR A 84 -13.28 -12.75 2.54
C THR A 84 -12.62 -13.73 1.57
N CYS A 85 -13.19 -14.94 1.49
CA CYS A 85 -12.70 -15.98 0.57
C CYS A 85 -12.84 -15.55 -0.90
N PHE A 86 -11.82 -15.85 -1.72
CA PHE A 86 -11.83 -15.52 -3.16
C PHE A 86 -12.89 -16.25 -3.99
N ARG A 87 -13.38 -17.40 -3.52
CA ARG A 87 -14.27 -18.28 -4.28
C ARG A 87 -15.73 -17.85 -4.25
N CYS A 88 -16.11 -17.00 -3.31
CA CYS A 88 -17.50 -16.62 -3.09
C CYS A 88 -17.81 -15.27 -3.76
N ALA A 89 -18.67 -15.29 -4.78
CA ALA A 89 -19.10 -14.08 -5.50
C ALA A 89 -19.80 -13.08 -4.57
N GLU A 90 -20.72 -13.55 -3.70
CA GLU A 90 -21.37 -12.70 -2.68
C GLU A 90 -20.31 -12.01 -1.80
N ALA A 91 -19.30 -12.76 -1.37
CA ALA A 91 -18.27 -12.24 -0.49
C ALA A 91 -17.33 -11.24 -1.18
N ALA A 92 -17.13 -11.38 -2.50
CA ALA A 92 -16.40 -10.40 -3.30
C ALA A 92 -17.18 -9.07 -3.42
N ILE A 93 -18.49 -9.14 -3.67
CA ILE A 93 -19.37 -7.97 -3.74
C ILE A 93 -19.41 -7.27 -2.38
N VAL A 94 -19.74 -7.98 -1.30
CA VAL A 94 -19.80 -7.42 0.06
C VAL A 94 -18.48 -6.76 0.45
N ARG A 95 -17.34 -7.42 0.20
CA ARG A 95 -16.03 -6.86 0.52
C ARG A 95 -15.78 -5.53 -0.19
N ASN A 96 -16.13 -5.43 -1.47
CA ASN A 96 -15.98 -4.20 -2.24
C ASN A 96 -16.94 -3.09 -1.76
N GLU A 97 -18.18 -3.45 -1.46
CA GLU A 97 -19.20 -2.51 -0.98
C GLU A 97 -18.90 -1.99 0.42
N LEU A 98 -18.47 -2.85 1.35
CA LEU A 98 -18.05 -2.42 2.69
C LEU A 98 -16.86 -1.49 2.63
N ARG A 99 -15.87 -1.83 1.77
CA ARG A 99 -14.70 -0.99 1.54
C ARG A 99 -15.11 0.40 1.05
N ARG A 100 -16.01 0.49 0.06
CA ARG A 100 -16.53 1.76 -0.47
C ARG A 100 -17.29 2.53 0.61
N TYR A 101 -18.24 1.88 1.28
CA TYR A 101 -19.08 2.50 2.32
C TYR A 101 -18.24 3.14 3.43
N ILE A 102 -17.25 2.42 3.97
CA ILE A 102 -16.40 2.94 5.05
C ILE A 102 -15.53 4.09 4.55
N HIS A 103 -15.03 4.03 3.31
CA HIS A 103 -14.23 5.09 2.72
C HIS A 103 -15.02 6.38 2.49
N GLU A 104 -16.26 6.28 2.02
CA GLU A 104 -17.12 7.45 1.73
C GLU A 104 -17.68 8.11 2.99
N ASN A 105 -17.86 7.33 4.07
CA ASN A 105 -18.59 7.79 5.26
C ASN A 105 -17.72 7.89 6.52
N SER A 106 -16.44 7.55 6.45
CA SER A 106 -15.53 7.65 7.59
C SER A 106 -14.11 8.04 7.17
N LYS A 107 -13.28 8.35 8.17
CA LYS A 107 -11.84 8.60 7.99
C LYS A 107 -10.97 7.39 8.36
N LEU A 108 -11.59 6.23 8.61
CA LEU A 108 -10.88 5.02 9.01
C LEU A 108 -10.10 4.48 7.81
N PRO A 109 -8.81 4.13 7.97
CA PRO A 109 -8.08 3.42 6.92
C PRO A 109 -8.63 2.00 6.78
N VAL A 110 -8.77 1.55 5.53
CA VAL A 110 -9.39 0.26 5.21
C VAL A 110 -8.49 -0.54 4.27
N VAL A 111 -8.13 -1.74 4.70
CA VAL A 111 -7.52 -2.74 3.83
C VAL A 111 -8.52 -3.83 3.55
N SER A 112 -8.67 -4.18 2.27
CA SER A 112 -9.52 -5.27 1.82
C SER A 112 -8.65 -6.36 1.21
N TYR A 113 -8.87 -7.60 1.62
CA TYR A 113 -8.12 -8.76 1.13
C TYR A 113 -9.02 -9.93 0.74
N SER A 114 -8.68 -10.55 -0.38
CA SER A 114 -9.32 -11.77 -0.87
C SER A 114 -8.40 -12.95 -0.58
N PHE A 115 -8.70 -13.71 0.47
CA PHE A 115 -7.82 -14.80 0.88
C PHE A 115 -8.10 -16.11 0.14
N THR A 116 -7.08 -16.96 0.10
CA THR A 116 -7.16 -18.37 -0.28
C THR A 116 -6.73 -19.22 0.91
N GLU A 117 -6.93 -20.53 0.83
CA GLU A 117 -6.40 -21.48 1.83
C GLU A 117 -4.86 -21.50 1.95
N ARG A 118 -4.15 -20.81 1.05
CA ARG A 118 -2.68 -20.69 1.05
C ARG A 118 -2.19 -19.31 1.48
N THR A 119 -3.07 -18.42 1.92
CA THR A 119 -2.67 -17.10 2.42
C THR A 119 -1.75 -17.26 3.62
N THR A 120 -0.61 -16.56 3.61
CA THR A 120 0.38 -16.56 4.70
C THR A 120 0.50 -15.17 5.33
N ALA A 121 1.00 -15.09 6.56
CA ALA A 121 1.26 -13.85 7.29
C ALA A 121 2.18 -12.93 6.49
N GLY A 122 3.25 -13.46 5.88
CA GLY A 122 4.14 -12.68 5.02
C GLY A 122 3.44 -12.02 3.83
N THR A 123 2.38 -12.64 3.29
CA THR A 123 1.56 -12.05 2.21
C THR A 123 0.72 -10.87 2.72
N LEU A 124 0.32 -10.92 3.98
CA LEU A 124 -0.49 -9.89 4.64
C LEU A 124 0.36 -8.78 5.26
N LEU A 125 1.62 -9.05 5.57
CA LEU A 125 2.49 -8.18 6.36
C LEU A 125 2.55 -6.75 5.79
N THR A 126 2.89 -6.58 4.50
CA THR A 126 2.95 -5.24 3.88
C THR A 126 1.61 -4.51 3.96
N ARG A 127 0.49 -5.24 3.84
CA ARG A 127 -0.85 -4.65 3.92
C ARG A 127 -1.18 -4.20 5.35
N MET A 128 -0.80 -4.99 6.34
CA MET A 128 -0.96 -4.66 7.76
C MET A 128 -0.03 -3.51 8.17
N GLU A 129 1.19 -3.47 7.64
CA GLU A 129 2.16 -2.39 7.86
C GLU A 129 1.64 -1.07 7.29
N ALA A 130 1.10 -1.08 6.06
CA ALA A 130 0.44 0.08 5.48
C ALA A 130 -0.76 0.53 6.32
N LEU A 131 -1.64 -0.40 6.70
CA LEU A 131 -2.84 -0.11 7.51
C LEU A 131 -2.48 0.55 8.86
N THR A 132 -1.54 -0.04 9.60
CA THR A 132 -1.08 0.49 10.89
C THR A 132 -0.28 1.79 10.73
N THR A 133 0.47 1.96 9.64
CA THR A 133 1.12 3.22 9.31
C THR A 133 0.08 4.31 9.14
N ILE A 134 -0.95 4.10 8.31
CA ILE A 134 -1.95 5.12 8.03
C ILE A 134 -2.68 5.51 9.31
N ALA A 135 -3.03 4.52 10.15
CA ALA A 135 -3.65 4.76 11.44
C ALA A 135 -2.78 5.59 12.39
N ARG A 136 -1.48 5.27 12.51
CA ARG A 136 -0.56 5.92 13.46
C ARG A 136 0.01 7.25 12.98
N ARG A 137 0.31 7.33 11.69
CA ARG A 137 1.13 8.40 11.08
C ARG A 137 0.30 9.29 10.17
N ARG A 138 -1.02 9.33 10.34
CA ARG A 138 -1.90 10.16 9.53
C ARG A 138 -1.47 11.63 9.46
N ALA A 139 -1.05 12.20 10.59
CA ALA A 139 -0.56 13.58 10.64
C ALA A 139 0.74 13.78 9.84
N LEU A 140 1.62 12.77 9.80
CA LEU A 140 2.82 12.80 8.97
C LEU A 140 2.45 12.73 7.48
N LEU A 141 1.53 11.84 7.11
CA LEU A 141 1.07 11.67 5.73
C LEU A 141 0.31 12.90 5.20
N ALA A 142 -0.38 13.61 6.09
CA ALA A 142 -1.09 14.85 5.80
C ALA A 142 -0.15 16.06 5.59
N ARG A 143 1.17 15.96 5.87
CA ARG A 143 2.09 17.08 5.60
C ARG A 143 2.26 17.27 4.11
N GLU A 144 1.97 18.45 3.61
CA GLU A 144 2.02 18.76 2.17
C GLU A 144 3.38 19.27 1.70
N GLU A 145 4.14 19.87 2.61
CA GLU A 145 5.44 20.47 2.31
C GLU A 145 6.54 19.76 3.08
N GLN A 146 7.62 19.45 2.36
CA GLN A 146 8.88 19.03 2.94
C GLN A 146 9.70 20.28 3.31
N GLN A 147 10.33 20.28 4.48
CA GLN A 147 11.19 21.38 4.97
C GLN A 147 12.59 20.86 5.32
N GLY A 148 13.59 21.72 5.18
CA GLY A 148 15.00 21.38 5.43
C GLY A 148 15.59 20.53 4.31
N ILE A 149 16.76 19.92 4.54
CA ILE A 149 17.42 19.02 3.57
C ILE A 149 17.16 17.56 3.95
N THR A 150 16.50 16.80 3.08
CA THR A 150 16.17 15.39 3.33
C THR A 150 16.60 14.47 2.20
N LEU A 151 16.91 13.21 2.56
CA LEU A 151 17.29 12.15 1.63
C LEU A 151 16.26 11.02 1.68
N GLY A 152 15.66 10.69 0.53
CA GLY A 152 14.83 9.50 0.35
C GLY A 152 15.58 8.43 -0.43
N VAL A 153 15.52 7.16 0.01
CA VAL A 153 16.09 6.02 -0.71
C VAL A 153 15.03 4.94 -0.91
N ASP A 154 14.73 4.61 -2.17
CA ASP A 154 13.83 3.52 -2.55
C ASP A 154 14.65 2.37 -3.15
N SER A 155 14.78 1.26 -2.43
CA SER A 155 15.43 0.06 -2.94
C SER A 155 14.42 -1.01 -3.31
N GLY A 156 14.00 -0.95 -4.58
CA GLY A 156 13.08 -1.90 -5.19
C GLY A 156 13.79 -3.14 -5.74
N SER A 157 12.97 -4.07 -6.25
CA SER A 157 13.43 -5.35 -6.79
C SER A 157 14.23 -5.26 -8.09
N SER A 158 13.91 -4.28 -8.94
CA SER A 158 14.64 -4.04 -10.21
C SER A 158 15.57 -2.85 -10.14
N THR A 159 15.20 -1.79 -9.42
CA THR A 159 15.94 -0.52 -9.40
C THR A 159 15.97 0.08 -8.00
N THR A 160 17.13 0.67 -7.67
CA THR A 160 17.33 1.47 -6.47
C THR A 160 17.43 2.93 -6.87
N LYS A 161 16.76 3.81 -6.14
CA LYS A 161 16.70 5.25 -6.40
C LYS A 161 16.99 6.03 -5.13
N ALA A 162 17.55 7.22 -5.30
CA ALA A 162 17.69 8.21 -4.24
C ALA A 162 17.22 9.58 -4.73
N VAL A 163 16.66 10.36 -3.81
CA VAL A 163 16.23 11.74 -4.05
C VAL A 163 16.68 12.59 -2.88
N VAL A 164 17.32 13.73 -3.16
CA VAL A 164 17.59 14.78 -2.19
C VAL A 164 16.58 15.90 -2.42
N MET A 165 15.86 16.27 -1.36
CA MET A 165 14.93 17.39 -1.38
C MET A 165 15.39 18.49 -0.44
N LYS A 166 15.16 19.75 -0.85
CA LYS A 166 15.30 20.92 -0.01
C LYS A 166 14.06 21.79 -0.13
N ASP A 167 13.40 22.06 0.99
CA ASP A 167 12.25 22.96 1.08
C ASP A 167 11.23 22.73 -0.05
N ASN A 168 10.78 21.48 -0.19
CA ASN A 168 9.78 21.04 -1.15
C ASN A 168 10.23 21.09 -2.62
N GLN A 169 11.54 21.09 -2.87
CA GLN A 169 12.12 20.98 -4.21
C GLN A 169 13.09 19.81 -4.29
N ILE A 170 13.04 19.07 -5.39
CA ILE A 170 14.04 18.04 -5.69
C ILE A 170 15.30 18.75 -6.18
N ILE A 171 16.41 18.58 -5.47
CA ILE A 171 17.70 19.20 -5.80
C ILE A 171 18.75 18.19 -6.26
N GLY A 172 18.50 16.89 -6.12
CA GLY A 172 19.38 15.85 -6.65
C GLY A 172 18.71 14.49 -6.70
N THR A 173 19.13 13.66 -7.65
CA THR A 173 18.56 12.35 -7.94
C THR A 173 19.64 11.32 -8.26
N GLY A 174 19.33 10.06 -7.98
CA GLY A 174 20.17 8.93 -8.34
C GLY A 174 19.31 7.73 -8.69
N TRP A 175 19.70 6.98 -9.71
CA TRP A 175 18.99 5.78 -10.14
C TRP A 175 20.00 4.75 -10.66
N THR A 176 19.89 3.51 -10.22
CA THR A 176 20.64 2.38 -10.78
C THR A 176 19.84 1.07 -10.73
N PRO A 177 20.08 0.08 -11.61
CA PRO A 177 19.58 -1.27 -11.42
C PRO A 177 20.00 -1.84 -10.07
N THR A 178 19.06 -2.45 -9.34
CA THR A 178 19.36 -3.11 -8.07
C THR A 178 20.17 -4.36 -8.34
N THR A 179 21.39 -4.39 -7.82
CA THR A 179 22.25 -5.60 -7.84
C THR A 179 22.45 -6.07 -6.41
N GLU A 180 23.47 -5.53 -5.74
CA GLU A 180 23.66 -5.68 -4.30
C GLU A 180 23.04 -4.48 -3.60
N VAL A 181 22.03 -4.71 -2.75
CA VAL A 181 21.20 -3.65 -2.13
C VAL A 181 22.03 -2.50 -1.55
N MET A 182 23.06 -2.80 -0.76
CA MET A 182 23.89 -1.78 -0.11
C MET A 182 24.77 -1.02 -1.09
N LYS A 183 25.39 -1.72 -2.04
CA LYS A 183 26.22 -1.10 -3.06
C LYS A 183 25.39 -0.17 -3.95
N SER A 184 24.26 -0.68 -4.46
CA SER A 184 23.32 0.10 -5.25
C SER A 184 22.80 1.32 -4.50
N ALA A 185 22.54 1.20 -3.19
CA ALA A 185 22.13 2.32 -2.36
C ALA A 185 23.24 3.39 -2.23
N HIS A 186 24.48 3.00 -1.94
CA HIS A 186 25.60 3.95 -1.87
C HIS A 186 25.81 4.67 -3.21
N ASP A 187 25.79 3.92 -4.32
CA ASP A 187 25.98 4.49 -5.66
C ASP A 187 24.93 5.57 -5.98
N VAL A 188 23.64 5.33 -5.66
CA VAL A 188 22.59 6.32 -5.94
C VAL A 188 22.59 7.49 -4.97
N ILE A 189 22.98 7.27 -3.72
CA ILE A 189 23.11 8.35 -2.73
C ILE A 189 24.23 9.29 -3.14
N ASP A 190 25.40 8.76 -3.51
CA ASP A 190 26.53 9.56 -3.97
C ASP A 190 26.16 10.38 -5.21
N ASN A 191 25.44 9.79 -6.17
CA ASN A 191 24.95 10.50 -7.34
C ASN A 191 23.98 11.63 -6.97
N ALA A 192 23.01 11.36 -6.10
CA ALA A 192 22.02 12.36 -5.69
C ALA A 192 22.64 13.51 -4.89
N LEU A 193 23.57 13.22 -3.98
CA LEU A 193 24.30 14.23 -3.21
C LEU A 193 25.21 15.09 -4.11
N LYS A 194 25.88 14.46 -5.07
CA LYS A 194 26.72 15.15 -6.05
C LYS A 194 25.90 16.08 -6.95
N GLU A 195 24.74 15.63 -7.43
CA GLU A 195 23.83 16.47 -8.21
C GLU A 195 23.31 17.65 -7.37
N ALA A 196 22.98 17.41 -6.10
CA ALA A 196 22.54 18.44 -5.16
C ALA A 196 23.65 19.41 -4.72
N GLY A 197 24.93 19.09 -4.97
CA GLY A 197 26.06 19.91 -4.55
C GLY A 197 26.27 19.97 -3.03
N ILE A 198 25.81 18.96 -2.30
CA ILE A 198 25.89 18.87 -0.83
C ILE A 198 26.61 17.60 -0.39
N THR A 199 26.89 17.50 0.90
CA THR A 199 27.44 16.31 1.55
C THR A 199 26.41 15.64 2.45
N MET A 200 26.63 14.37 2.78
CA MET A 200 25.76 13.61 3.68
C MET A 200 25.60 14.26 5.08
N LYS A 201 26.56 15.10 5.51
CA LYS A 201 26.50 15.81 6.80
C LYS A 201 25.44 16.93 6.84
N GLU A 202 25.02 17.41 5.67
CA GLU A 202 24.01 18.46 5.54
C GLU A 202 22.59 17.89 5.48
N VAL A 203 22.44 16.56 5.34
CA VAL A 203 21.14 15.88 5.36
C VAL A 203 20.61 15.83 6.79
N GLU A 204 19.45 16.44 7.00
CA GLU A 204 18.81 16.56 8.32
C GLU A 204 17.93 15.34 8.66
N ALA A 205 17.35 14.70 7.66
CA ALA A 205 16.59 13.46 7.85
C ALA A 205 16.66 12.53 6.64
N ILE A 206 16.61 11.23 6.93
CA ILE A 206 16.68 10.14 5.95
C ILE A 206 15.41 9.30 6.03
N GLY A 207 14.80 9.06 4.88
CA GLY A 207 13.70 8.13 4.69
C GLY A 207 14.12 6.96 3.80
N THR A 208 13.73 5.73 4.15
CA THR A 208 13.97 4.55 3.31
C THR A 208 12.67 3.80 3.01
N THR A 209 12.55 3.32 1.78
CA THR A 209 11.44 2.50 1.30
C THR A 209 11.92 1.40 0.34
N GLY A 210 10.98 0.61 -0.17
CA GLY A 210 11.28 -0.55 -1.00
C GLY A 210 11.52 -1.84 -0.20
N TYR A 211 11.80 -2.91 -0.92
CA TYR A 211 12.20 -4.21 -0.38
C TYR A 211 13.50 -4.12 0.46
N GLY A 212 14.44 -3.26 0.08
CA GLY A 212 15.72 -3.05 0.79
C GLY A 212 15.65 -2.10 1.99
N ARG A 213 14.48 -1.52 2.31
CA ARG A 213 14.33 -0.40 3.25
C ARG A 213 14.91 -0.65 4.64
N PHE A 214 14.77 -1.86 5.17
CA PHE A 214 15.22 -2.18 6.52
C PHE A 214 16.75 -2.30 6.59
N LEU A 215 17.37 -2.88 5.56
CA LEU A 215 18.82 -3.03 5.49
C LEU A 215 19.48 -1.65 5.37
N ILE A 216 19.02 -0.85 4.41
CA ILE A 216 19.53 0.50 4.18
C ILE A 216 19.20 1.42 5.36
N GLY A 217 17.97 1.33 5.88
CA GLY A 217 17.53 2.15 7.00
C GLY A 217 18.34 1.89 8.27
N LYS A 218 18.74 0.64 8.52
CA LYS A 218 19.63 0.30 9.64
C LYS A 218 21.04 0.86 9.43
N GLU A 219 21.61 0.72 8.23
CA GLU A 219 22.95 1.23 7.93
C GLU A 219 23.02 2.75 8.08
N LEU A 220 22.06 3.46 7.49
CA LEU A 220 22.03 4.92 7.47
C LEU A 220 21.44 5.54 8.74
N ASN A 221 21.02 4.72 9.71
CA ASN A 221 20.26 5.16 10.88
C ASN A 221 19.07 6.06 10.51
N ALA A 222 18.27 5.60 9.53
CA ALA A 222 17.21 6.38 8.93
C ALA A 222 16.13 6.78 9.95
N ASN A 223 15.70 8.04 9.88
CA ASN A 223 14.64 8.60 10.73
C ASN A 223 13.28 7.96 10.43
N LEU A 224 13.08 7.53 9.18
CA LEU A 224 11.83 6.97 8.71
C LEU A 224 12.07 5.75 7.82
N ILE A 225 11.74 4.56 8.30
CA ILE A 225 11.64 3.35 7.46
C ILE A 225 10.16 3.14 7.18
N GLN A 226 9.77 3.14 5.90
CA GLN A 226 8.37 3.18 5.49
C GLN A 226 8.10 2.26 4.29
N GLU A 227 7.00 1.53 4.33
CA GLU A 227 6.57 0.67 3.22
C GLU A 227 6.16 1.46 1.96
N GLU A 228 6.20 0.81 0.80
CA GLU A 228 6.09 1.47 -0.51
C GLU A 228 4.71 2.07 -0.83
N LEU A 229 3.60 1.53 -0.32
CA LEU A 229 2.24 2.00 -0.66
C LEU A 229 2.04 3.45 -0.23
N THR A 230 2.40 3.77 1.01
CA THR A 230 2.31 5.13 1.57
C THR A 230 3.29 6.08 0.89
N VAL A 231 4.52 5.64 0.63
CA VAL A 231 5.54 6.47 -0.03
C VAL A 231 5.18 6.75 -1.49
N ASN A 232 4.75 5.73 -2.25
CA ASN A 232 4.35 5.88 -3.66
C ASN A 232 3.10 6.74 -3.77
N SER A 233 2.14 6.60 -2.85
CA SER A 233 0.97 7.47 -2.80
C SER A 233 1.38 8.93 -2.62
N LYS A 234 2.23 9.22 -1.63
CA LYS A 234 2.67 10.57 -1.32
C LYS A 234 3.50 11.18 -2.45
N GLY A 235 4.49 10.43 -2.95
CA GLY A 235 5.35 10.87 -4.04
C GLY A 235 4.58 11.14 -5.34
N ALA A 236 3.65 10.25 -5.70
CA ALA A 236 2.85 10.40 -6.92
C ALA A 236 1.93 11.63 -6.86
N VAL A 237 1.24 11.87 -5.75
CA VAL A 237 0.38 13.06 -5.63
C VAL A 237 1.18 14.36 -5.54
N TYR A 238 2.37 14.32 -4.94
CA TYR A 238 3.28 15.45 -4.89
C TYR A 238 3.74 15.83 -6.30
N LEU A 239 4.23 14.86 -7.08
CA LEU A 239 4.70 15.09 -8.46
C LEU A 239 3.58 15.52 -9.41
N ALA A 240 2.34 15.08 -9.15
CA ALA A 240 1.18 15.42 -9.98
C ALA A 240 0.48 16.73 -9.57
N ASP A 241 0.93 17.41 -8.52
CA ASP A 241 0.22 18.54 -7.90
C ASP A 241 -1.24 18.20 -7.55
N ARG A 242 -1.43 17.01 -6.97
CA ARG A 242 -2.73 16.43 -6.58
C ARG A 242 -2.77 16.01 -5.11
N GLN A 243 -2.13 16.80 -4.26
CA GLN A 243 -2.11 16.54 -2.81
C GLN A 243 -3.49 16.65 -2.14
N HIS A 244 -4.46 17.29 -2.80
CA HIS A 244 -5.83 17.46 -2.33
C HIS A 244 -6.85 16.71 -3.21
N GLY A 245 -7.89 16.17 -2.57
CA GLY A 245 -8.98 15.48 -3.23
C GLY A 245 -8.64 14.04 -3.63
N PRO A 246 -9.51 13.41 -4.44
CA PRO A 246 -9.34 12.03 -4.86
C PRO A 246 -8.29 11.89 -5.98
N ALA A 247 -7.41 10.91 -5.85
CA ALA A 247 -6.47 10.50 -6.88
C ALA A 247 -6.37 8.97 -6.96
N THR A 248 -5.92 8.45 -8.10
CA THR A 248 -5.59 7.04 -8.26
C THR A 248 -4.14 6.92 -8.72
N VAL A 249 -3.34 6.20 -7.94
CA VAL A 249 -1.95 5.91 -8.24
C VAL A 249 -1.86 4.49 -8.77
N ILE A 250 -1.31 4.34 -9.97
CA ILE A 250 -1.01 3.04 -10.59
C ILE A 250 0.51 2.92 -10.64
N ASP A 251 1.06 2.12 -9.73
CA ASP A 251 2.49 1.83 -9.64
C ASP A 251 2.78 0.53 -10.39
N ILE A 252 3.56 0.60 -11.47
CA ILE A 252 3.98 -0.55 -12.27
C ILE A 252 5.46 -0.81 -11.98
N GLY A 253 5.71 -1.65 -10.97
CA GLY A 253 7.06 -2.07 -10.59
C GLY A 253 7.59 -3.24 -11.41
N GLY A 254 8.78 -3.73 -11.03
CA GLY A 254 9.41 -4.88 -11.67
C GLY A 254 8.69 -6.19 -11.40
N MET A 255 8.49 -6.53 -10.12
CA MET A 255 7.87 -7.80 -9.70
C MET A 255 6.37 -7.72 -9.41
N ASP A 256 5.87 -6.54 -9.04
CA ASP A 256 4.49 -6.32 -8.64
C ASP A 256 3.94 -5.04 -9.28
N ASN A 257 2.62 -4.91 -9.24
CA ASN A 257 1.91 -3.69 -9.58
C ASN A 257 0.95 -3.35 -8.45
N LYS A 258 0.64 -2.07 -8.29
CA LYS A 258 -0.23 -1.56 -7.22
C LYS A 258 -1.20 -0.56 -7.81
N ALA A 259 -2.45 -0.66 -7.42
CA ALA A 259 -3.48 0.34 -7.69
C ALA A 259 -3.98 0.87 -6.36
N ILE A 260 -3.80 2.17 -6.14
CA ILE A 260 -4.05 2.82 -4.85
C ILE A 260 -4.99 4.00 -5.06
N ALA A 261 -6.14 3.97 -4.39
CA ALA A 261 -7.00 5.13 -4.25
C ALA A 261 -6.48 5.99 -3.11
N VAL A 262 -6.29 7.26 -3.39
CA VAL A 262 -5.70 8.25 -2.48
C VAL A 262 -6.74 9.36 -2.26
N MET A 263 -6.85 9.83 -1.03
CA MET A 263 -7.62 11.02 -0.66
C MET A 263 -6.71 11.94 0.13
N ASP A 264 -6.53 13.17 -0.33
CA ASP A 264 -5.68 14.19 0.31
C ASP A 264 -4.25 13.67 0.57
N GLY A 265 -3.67 12.97 -0.42
CA GLY A 265 -2.33 12.37 -0.32
C GLY A 265 -2.20 11.18 0.62
N ILE A 266 -3.28 10.77 1.30
CA ILE A 266 -3.32 9.62 2.20
C ILE A 266 -3.90 8.42 1.44
N PRO A 267 -3.20 7.28 1.39
CA PRO A 267 -3.76 6.08 0.79
C PRO A 267 -4.98 5.62 1.59
N GLY A 268 -6.09 5.42 0.88
CA GLY A 268 -7.27 4.77 1.42
C GLY A 268 -7.24 3.30 1.05
N THR A 269 -7.86 2.98 -0.07
CA THR A 269 -7.99 1.61 -0.55
C THR A 269 -6.89 1.26 -1.54
N PHE A 270 -6.32 0.08 -1.46
CA PHE A 270 -5.34 -0.38 -2.45
C PHE A 270 -5.50 -1.86 -2.79
N THR A 271 -5.06 -2.21 -3.98
CA THR A 271 -4.87 -3.57 -4.45
C THR A 271 -3.42 -3.72 -4.90
N MET A 272 -2.78 -4.82 -4.53
CA MET A 272 -1.47 -5.19 -5.06
C MET A 272 -1.63 -6.46 -5.88
N GLY A 273 -1.15 -6.44 -7.11
CA GLY A 273 -1.00 -7.62 -7.94
C GLY A 273 -0.06 -8.64 -7.30
N GLY A 274 -0.26 -9.92 -7.61
CA GLY A 274 0.68 -10.97 -7.26
C GLY A 274 1.88 -11.02 -8.22
N ILE A 275 2.75 -12.02 -8.03
CA ILE A 275 3.87 -12.38 -8.91
C ILE A 275 3.33 -13.02 -10.22
N CYS A 276 2.33 -12.40 -10.85
CA CYS A 276 1.90 -12.77 -12.18
C CYS A 276 2.70 -11.92 -13.15
N ALA A 277 3.72 -12.53 -13.77
CA ALA A 277 4.65 -11.84 -14.64
C ALA A 277 3.95 -11.01 -15.73
N GLY A 278 2.76 -11.42 -16.20
CA GLY A 278 2.05 -10.78 -17.32
C GLY A 278 1.61 -9.33 -17.12
N ALA A 279 1.66 -8.79 -15.90
CA ALA A 279 1.21 -7.43 -15.60
C ALA A 279 2.27 -6.57 -14.87
N SER A 280 3.56 -6.94 -14.94
CA SER A 280 4.65 -6.17 -14.30
C SER A 280 5.74 -5.78 -15.29
N GLY A 281 6.64 -4.89 -14.88
CA GLY A 281 7.82 -4.49 -15.65
C GLY A 281 8.70 -5.68 -16.07
N ARG A 282 8.65 -6.79 -15.33
CA ARG A 282 9.35 -8.03 -15.71
C ARG A 282 8.87 -8.60 -17.04
N PHE A 283 7.58 -8.46 -17.39
CA PHE A 283 7.10 -8.85 -18.71
C PHE A 283 7.77 -8.03 -19.81
N LEU A 284 7.85 -6.71 -19.61
CA LEU A 284 8.47 -5.79 -20.56
C LEU A 284 9.96 -6.11 -20.71
N GLU A 285 10.69 -6.31 -19.61
CA GLU A 285 12.10 -6.74 -19.64
C GLU A 285 12.32 -8.06 -20.39
N MET A 286 11.46 -9.06 -20.17
CA MET A 286 11.56 -10.35 -20.87
C MET A 286 11.25 -10.20 -22.36
N THR A 287 10.28 -9.34 -22.70
CA THR A 287 9.88 -9.08 -24.08
C THR A 287 10.98 -8.36 -24.84
N SER A 288 11.56 -7.29 -24.27
CA SER A 288 12.66 -6.55 -24.91
C SER A 288 13.87 -7.45 -25.16
N LYS A 289 14.26 -8.26 -24.17
CA LYS A 289 15.34 -9.26 -24.32
C LYS A 289 15.09 -10.27 -25.43
N ARG A 290 13.85 -10.77 -25.56
CA ARG A 290 13.49 -11.72 -26.62
C ARG A 290 13.51 -11.08 -28.02
N LEU A 291 13.17 -9.80 -28.10
CA LEU A 291 13.21 -9.03 -29.35
C LEU A 291 14.61 -8.51 -29.67
N GLY A 292 15.57 -8.61 -28.74
CA GLY A 292 16.93 -8.10 -28.92
C GLY A 292 17.02 -6.58 -28.92
N VAL A 293 16.14 -5.90 -28.18
CA VAL A 293 16.05 -4.43 -28.11
C VAL A 293 16.11 -3.94 -26.66
N ASP A 294 16.41 -2.67 -26.45
CA ASP A 294 16.29 -2.05 -25.13
C ASP A 294 14.82 -1.91 -24.70
N ILE A 295 14.55 -1.91 -23.39
CA ILE A 295 13.19 -1.76 -22.87
C ILE A 295 12.54 -0.42 -23.29
N THR A 296 13.35 0.64 -23.46
CA THR A 296 12.88 1.96 -23.92
C THR A 296 12.40 1.95 -25.37
N GLU A 297 12.82 0.96 -26.18
CA GLU A 297 12.41 0.82 -27.58
C GLU A 297 11.03 0.17 -27.73
N LEU A 298 10.52 -0.51 -26.69
CA LEU A 298 9.23 -1.23 -26.77
C LEU A 298 8.05 -0.31 -27.08
N GLY A 299 8.00 0.88 -26.48
CA GLY A 299 6.93 1.86 -26.75
C GLY A 299 6.88 2.30 -28.21
N PRO A 300 7.98 2.84 -28.77
CA PRO A 300 8.08 3.17 -30.19
C PRO A 300 7.78 2.01 -31.13
N LEU A 301 8.20 0.78 -30.81
CA LEU A 301 7.89 -0.42 -31.60
C LEU A 301 6.39 -0.77 -31.55
N ALA A 302 5.78 -0.70 -30.38
CA ALA A 302 4.35 -0.98 -30.21
C ALA A 302 3.48 -0.03 -31.05
N MET A 303 3.88 1.25 -31.17
CA MET A 303 3.18 2.23 -32.01
C MET A 303 3.23 1.94 -33.51
N LYS A 304 4.18 1.12 -33.97
CA LYS A 304 4.27 0.64 -35.37
C LYS A 304 3.47 -0.65 -35.60
N GLY A 305 2.93 -1.25 -34.54
CA GLY A 305 2.18 -2.49 -34.59
C GLY A 305 0.86 -2.37 -35.35
N MET A 306 0.36 -3.50 -35.85
CA MET A 306 -0.90 -3.57 -36.59
C MET A 306 -2.14 -3.77 -35.70
N GLY A 307 -2.08 -3.44 -34.41
CA GLY A 307 -3.15 -3.74 -33.45
C GLY A 307 -4.53 -3.16 -33.82
N GLY A 308 -4.57 -2.07 -34.59
CA GLY A 308 -5.83 -1.51 -35.13
C GLY A 308 -6.32 -2.12 -36.45
N ARG A 309 -5.62 -3.13 -36.98
CA ARG A 309 -5.99 -3.86 -38.23
C ARG A 309 -6.42 -5.30 -37.97
N VAL A 310 -6.51 -5.72 -36.70
CA VAL A 310 -6.90 -7.07 -36.26
C VAL A 310 -8.28 -6.99 -35.62
#